data_AF-A0A440AQC4-F1
#
_entry.id   AF-A0A440AQC4-F1
#
_cell.length_a   1.000
_cell.length_b   1.000
_cell.length_c   1.000
_cell.angle_alpha   90.00
_cell.angle_beta   90.00
_cell.angle_gamma   90.00
#
_symmetry.space_group_name_H-M   'P 1'
#
loop_
_entity.id
_entity.type
_entity.pdbx_description
1 polymer ?
#
loop_
_entity_poly.entity_id
_entity_poly.type
_entity_poly.pdbx_seq_one_letter_code
_entity_poly.pdbx_strand_id
1 'polypeptide(L)'
;MCGRYTRYLSWSEIHRLYRLTTDWERQRNDAPAYNIAPTEDVVFVTAGENGNHKLREGRWWLVPWWAKEMPKGAMFNARSETADTSGAFK
;
A
#
# COMPACT_ATOMS: atom_id res chain seq x y z
N MET A 1 11.09 12.79 -0.12
CA MET A 1 10.94 11.36 0.22
C MET A 1 10.21 11.28 1.54
N CYS A 2 9.15 10.47 1.63
CA CYS A 2 8.39 10.29 2.85
C CYS A 2 8.78 8.94 3.47
N GLY A 3 9.10 8.94 4.77
CA GLY A 3 9.58 7.75 5.49
C GLY A 3 8.70 7.35 6.65
N ARG A 4 7.60 8.06 6.94
CA ARG A 4 6.57 7.68 7.92
C ARG A 4 5.22 8.24 7.50
N TYR A 5 4.14 7.60 7.92
CA TYR A 5 2.79 8.16 7.78
C TYR A 5 1.85 7.67 8.90
N THR A 6 0.67 8.27 8.94
CA THR A 6 -0.39 7.97 9.89
C THR A 6 -1.62 7.47 9.14
N ARG A 7 -2.26 6.43 9.68
CA ARG A 7 -3.61 6.00 9.33
C ARG A 7 -4.53 6.26 10.52
N TYR A 8 -5.19 7.40 10.53
CA TYR A 8 -6.05 7.84 11.63
C TYR A 8 -7.55 7.63 11.37
N LEU A 9 -7.95 7.44 10.11
CA LEU A 9 -9.34 7.16 9.76
C LEU A 9 -9.79 5.83 10.37
N SER A 10 -11.01 5.82 10.90
CA SER A 10 -11.68 4.58 11.29
C SER A 10 -11.91 3.68 10.08
N TRP A 11 -12.11 2.40 10.34
CA TRP A 11 -12.32 1.45 9.26
C TRP A 11 -13.57 1.76 8.42
N SER A 12 -14.66 2.20 9.05
CA SER A 12 -15.89 2.58 8.37
C SER A 12 -15.71 3.78 7.44
N GLU A 13 -14.86 4.75 7.81
CA GLU A 13 -14.49 5.88 6.95
C GLU A 13 -13.69 5.43 5.74
N ILE A 14 -12.70 4.54 5.92
CA ILE A 14 -11.90 3.97 4.82
C ILE A 14 -12.80 3.19 3.85
N HIS A 15 -13.65 2.31 4.37
CA HIS A 15 -14.60 1.52 3.57
C HIS A 15 -15.52 2.41 2.74
N ARG A 16 -16.07 3.49 3.33
CA ARG A 16 -16.92 4.45 2.64
C ARG A 16 -16.16 5.28 1.60
N LEU A 17 -14.97 5.76 1.94
CA LEU A 17 -14.13 6.61 1.08
C LEU A 17 -13.78 5.87 -0.23
N TYR A 18 -13.38 4.61 -0.11
CA TYR A 18 -12.94 3.81 -1.27
C TYR A 18 -14.05 2.95 -1.88
N ARG A 19 -15.27 2.94 -1.33
CA ARG A 19 -16.39 2.11 -1.79
C ARG A 19 -16.01 0.63 -1.89
N LEU A 20 -15.36 0.13 -0.85
CA LEU A 20 -14.99 -1.29 -0.76
C LEU A 20 -16.27 -2.15 -0.74
N THR A 21 -16.25 -3.29 -1.43
CA THR A 21 -17.49 -4.05 -1.72
C THR A 21 -17.53 -5.46 -1.15
N THR A 22 -16.40 -6.02 -0.74
CA THR A 22 -16.36 -7.41 -0.24
C THR A 22 -16.76 -7.49 1.23
N ASP A 23 -17.29 -8.64 1.65
CA ASP A 23 -17.70 -8.85 3.04
C ASP A 23 -16.49 -8.85 4.00
N TRP A 24 -15.36 -9.40 3.55
CA TRP A 24 -14.11 -9.34 4.32
C TRP A 24 -13.68 -7.89 4.56
N GLU A 25 -13.71 -7.03 3.53
CA GLU A 25 -13.43 -5.60 3.68
C GLU A 25 -14.42 -4.95 4.65
N ARG A 26 -15.71 -5.29 4.62
CA ARG A 26 -16.70 -4.68 5.53
C ARG A 26 -16.47 -5.03 7.00
N GLN A 27 -15.96 -6.23 7.29
CA GLN A 27 -15.84 -6.76 8.65
C GLN A 27 -14.55 -6.38 9.39
N ARG A 28 -13.56 -5.78 8.72
CA ARG A 28 -12.33 -5.34 9.40
C ARG A 28 -12.63 -4.24 10.42
N ASN A 29 -11.72 -4.09 11.39
CA ASN A 29 -11.83 -3.04 12.41
C ASN A 29 -10.42 -2.68 12.92
N ASP A 30 -9.54 -2.30 11.99
CA ASP A 30 -8.18 -1.99 12.35
C ASP A 30 -8.11 -0.74 13.24
N ALA A 31 -7.31 -0.80 14.30
CA ALA A 31 -7.04 0.37 15.12
C ALA A 31 -6.24 1.44 14.32
N PRO A 32 -6.41 2.73 14.65
CA PRO A 32 -5.56 3.78 14.13
C PRO A 32 -4.07 3.49 14.38
N ALA A 33 -3.23 3.80 13.39
CA ALA A 33 -1.78 3.64 13.47
C ALA A 33 -1.11 4.98 13.18
N TYR A 34 -0.51 5.59 14.20
CA TYR A 34 0.00 6.96 14.13
C TYR A 34 1.42 7.08 13.62
N ASN A 35 2.12 5.96 13.45
CA ASN A 35 3.55 5.96 13.23
C ASN A 35 3.96 4.76 12.36
N ILE A 36 3.40 4.62 11.16
CA ILE A 36 3.73 3.51 10.25
C ILE A 36 5.10 3.78 9.61
N ALA A 37 6.01 2.81 9.69
CA ALA A 37 7.35 2.84 9.12
C ALA A 37 7.46 2.01 7.81
N PRO A 38 8.50 2.24 6.99
CA PRO A 38 8.84 1.36 5.88
C PRO A 38 9.14 -0.04 6.40
N THR A 39 8.95 -1.06 5.56
CA THR A 39 9.04 -2.50 5.90
C THR A 39 7.90 -3.09 6.73
N GLU A 40 7.03 -2.27 7.31
CA GLU A 40 5.78 -2.75 7.91
C GLU A 40 4.80 -3.23 6.81
N ASP A 41 3.98 -4.21 7.14
CA ASP A 41 2.84 -4.60 6.31
C ASP A 41 1.72 -3.57 6.47
N VAL A 42 1.21 -3.10 5.34
CA VAL A 42 0.23 -2.02 5.26
C VAL A 42 -0.91 -2.40 4.34
N VAL A 43 -2.05 -1.75 4.53
CA VAL A 43 -3.18 -1.85 3.60
C VAL A 43 -3.07 -0.79 2.51
N PHE A 44 -3.34 -1.16 1.27
CA PHE A 44 -3.40 -0.23 0.14
C PHE A 44 -4.54 -0.62 -0.81
N VAL A 45 -5.06 0.37 -1.53
CA VAL A 45 -6.21 0.20 -2.41
C VAL A 45 -5.73 0.08 -3.86
N THR A 46 -6.18 -0.95 -4.56
CA THR A 46 -5.92 -1.16 -5.99
C THR A 46 -7.21 -1.15 -6.79
N ALA A 47 -7.11 -1.03 -8.11
CA ALA A 47 -8.22 -1.38 -8.99
C ALA A 47 -8.59 -2.87 -8.81
N GLY A 48 -9.88 -3.15 -8.74
CA GLY A 48 -10.46 -4.48 -8.81
C GLY A 48 -10.91 -4.82 -10.25
N GLU A 49 -11.26 -6.08 -10.47
CA GLU A 49 -11.57 -6.62 -11.80
C GLU A 49 -12.84 -6.00 -12.42
N ASN A 50 -13.80 -5.59 -11.59
CA ASN A 50 -15.11 -5.10 -12.02
C ASN A 50 -15.23 -3.56 -12.00
N GLY A 51 -14.10 -2.85 -12.08
CA GLY A 51 -14.08 -1.38 -11.96
C GLY A 51 -14.28 -0.83 -10.54
N ASN A 52 -14.53 -1.70 -9.55
CA ASN A 52 -14.55 -1.35 -8.13
C ASN A 52 -13.13 -1.28 -7.58
N HIS A 53 -12.94 -0.61 -6.45
CA HIS A 53 -11.70 -0.70 -5.69
C HIS A 53 -11.62 -2.00 -4.90
N LYS A 54 -10.38 -2.44 -4.63
CA LYS A 54 -10.08 -3.61 -3.81
C LYS A 54 -8.99 -3.29 -2.81
N LEU A 55 -9.16 -3.74 -1.57
CA LEU A 55 -8.12 -3.66 -0.55
C LEU A 55 -7.11 -4.79 -0.76
N ARG A 56 -5.82 -4.44 -0.64
CA ARG A 56 -4.69 -5.36 -0.60
C ARG A 56 -3.87 -5.09 0.65
N GLU A 57 -3.13 -6.10 1.06
CA GLU A 57 -2.13 -6.00 2.11
C GLU A 57 -0.76 -6.32 1.53
N GLY A 58 0.27 -5.70 2.07
CA GLY A 58 1.64 -6.02 1.72
C GLY A 58 2.64 -5.07 2.35
N ARG A 59 3.90 -5.45 2.24
CA ARG A 59 5.00 -4.68 2.79
C ARG A 59 5.14 -3.33 2.11
N TRP A 60 5.30 -2.26 2.89
CA TRP A 60 5.76 -0.97 2.37
C TRP A 60 7.27 -1.02 2.07
N TRP A 61 7.62 -1.81 1.05
CA TRP A 61 8.96 -1.96 0.48
C TRP A 61 8.84 -2.78 -0.81
N LEU A 62 9.14 -2.18 -1.97
CA LEU A 62 9.07 -2.94 -3.21
C LEU A 62 10.23 -3.93 -3.30
N VAL A 63 9.90 -5.20 -3.55
CA VAL A 63 10.85 -6.24 -3.94
C VAL A 63 10.54 -6.60 -5.40
N PRO A 64 11.41 -6.22 -6.36
CA PRO A 64 11.21 -6.58 -7.76
C PRO A 64 11.15 -8.11 -7.92
N TRP A 65 10.29 -8.60 -8.80
CA TRP A 65 10.06 -10.04 -9.00
C TRP A 65 11.33 -10.82 -9.40
N TRP A 66 12.30 -10.15 -10.02
CA TRP A 66 13.58 -10.73 -10.45
C TRP A 66 14.66 -10.69 -9.36
N ALA A 67 14.41 -10.01 -8.24
CA ALA A 67 15.38 -9.88 -7.15
C ALA A 67 15.52 -11.21 -6.41
N LYS A 68 16.76 -11.70 -6.28
CA LYS A 68 17.08 -12.92 -5.50
C LYS A 68 17.16 -12.66 -4.00
N GLU A 69 17.32 -11.40 -3.61
CA GLU A 69 17.49 -10.94 -2.24
C GLU A 69 16.75 -9.62 -2.04
N MET A 70 16.54 -9.24 -0.78
CA MET A 70 15.98 -7.93 -0.45
C MET A 70 16.85 -6.80 -1.02
N PRO A 71 16.26 -5.84 -1.76
CA PRO A 71 17.02 -4.71 -2.29
C PRO A 71 17.68 -3.90 -1.17
N LYS A 72 18.98 -3.58 -1.34
CA LYS A 72 19.73 -2.72 -0.40
C LYS A 72 19.33 -1.25 -0.51
N GLY A 73 18.76 -0.83 -1.64
CA GLY A 73 18.24 0.52 -1.86
C GLY A 73 16.88 0.74 -1.21
N ALA A 74 16.58 1.98 -0.86
CA ALA A 74 15.31 2.41 -0.29
C ALA A 74 14.14 2.30 -1.30
N MET A 75 13.56 1.11 -1.44
CA MET A 75 12.50 0.80 -2.42
C MET A 75 11.08 1.14 -1.94
N PHE A 76 10.94 1.99 -0.91
CA PHE A 76 9.65 2.43 -0.36
C PHE A 76 9.15 3.77 -0.95
N ASN A 77 9.98 4.45 -1.75
CA ASN A 77 9.57 5.59 -2.58
C ASN A 77 10.03 5.36 -4.03
N ALA A 78 9.21 5.79 -4.99
CA ALA A 78 9.59 5.92 -6.40
C ALA A 78 9.63 7.43 -6.74
N ARG A 79 10.72 7.90 -7.36
CA ARG A 79 10.83 9.28 -7.84
C ARG A 79 10.02 9.42 -9.11
N SER A 80 9.11 10.40 -9.18
CA SER A 80 8.23 10.57 -10.35
C SER A 80 9.02 10.87 -11.62
N GLU A 81 10.21 11.46 -11.50
CA GLU A 81 11.09 11.81 -12.61
C GLU A 81 11.69 10.59 -13.34
N THR A 82 11.74 9.42 -12.68
CA THR A 82 12.40 8.22 -13.24
C THR A 82 11.62 6.92 -13.04
N ALA A 83 10.43 6.98 -12.42
CA ALA A 83 9.64 5.79 -12.11
C ALA A 83 9.24 5.00 -13.38
N ASP A 84 8.97 5.68 -14.48
CA ASP A 84 8.53 5.12 -15.77
C ASP A 84 9.67 4.48 -16.60
N THR A 85 10.92 4.74 -16.24
CA THR A 85 12.12 4.23 -16.92
C THR A 85 12.97 3.32 -16.03
N SER A 86 12.75 3.33 -14.72
CA SER A 86 13.43 2.46 -13.75
C SER A 86 13.09 0.99 -13.96
N GLY A 87 14.10 0.12 -14.06
CA GLY A 87 13.90 -1.33 -14.17
C GLY A 87 13.26 -2.01 -12.95
N ALA A 88 13.06 -1.27 -11.84
CA ALA A 88 12.36 -1.77 -10.67
C ALA A 88 10.90 -1.29 -10.58
N PHE A 89 10.54 -0.16 -11.19
CA PHE A 89 9.22 0.47 -11.05
C PHE A 89 8.40 0.49 -12.34
N LYS A 90 9.02 0.26 -13.49
CA LYS A 90 8.38 0.07 -14.80
C LYS A 90 7.88 -1.36 -14.95
#